data_AF-A0A3G1LYI0-F1
#
_entry.id   AF-A0A3G1LYI0-F1
#
_cell.length_a   1.000
_cell.length_b   1.000
_cell.length_c   1.000
_cell.angle_alpha   90.00
_cell.angle_beta   90.00
_cell.angle_gamma   90.00
#
_symmetry.space_group_name_H-M   'P 1'
#
loop_
_entity.id
_entity.type
_entity.pdbx_description
1 polymer ?
#
loop_
_entity_poly.entity_id
_entity_poly.type
_entity_poly.pdbx_seq_one_letter_code
_entity_poly.pdbx_strand_id
1 'polypeptide(L)'
;MQIYKPYCYIISILAIPFIFLGVSHYFLDFPSFSASYNYLKKIILNLHNFPHFKFEIYFSFFCALLPLFLTAYLFFNGRNMDSHGKAVWAEMKDIIKYEYRIFNIFKGLFLILILPLMLVVSSFTLGSSKSYPMTLNFDKGFCVGLYKGLNSLKPTYYDAPLSTLIIAPPGSGKTAAVAVPNLLNVPSSCVVLDIKGELFDLTAGYRQQVLKNKIFVFDPLGNDNTLKFNPFDKRIVEKLDFNRKRRLVDEVGNTIFAEDGANKDPHWTQQAKNLFVFYALYDLCVHNTSTFFEIASAPIKNYVPLINPQSRFYTELYECQSSDNGFVKENGRYMAKVENGVKKMKPNVNVELLWYKQVAEQVYTDPENPKNYDGSVNHLEKDD
;
A
#
# COMPACT_ATOMS: atom_id res chain seq x y z
N MET A 1 17.93 10.42 19.16
CA MET A 1 19.18 10.24 19.93
C MET A 1 19.99 11.54 20.12
N GLN A 2 19.88 12.54 19.24
CA GLN A 2 20.58 13.84 19.39
C GLN A 2 20.15 14.66 20.64
N ILE A 3 18.87 14.63 21.01
CA ILE A 3 18.33 15.39 22.15
C ILE A 3 18.98 14.99 23.48
N TYR A 4 19.38 13.72 23.63
CA TYR A 4 19.95 13.20 24.87
C TYR A 4 21.47 13.33 24.96
N LYS A 5 22.15 13.64 23.85
CA LYS A 5 23.61 13.81 23.78
C LYS A 5 24.13 14.82 24.82
N PRO A 6 23.61 16.05 24.95
CA PRO A 6 24.09 16.99 25.97
C PRO A 6 23.88 16.48 27.40
N TYR A 7 22.77 15.80 27.68
CA TYR A 7 22.49 15.24 29.01
C TYR A 7 23.46 14.13 29.40
N CYS A 8 23.85 13.26 28.45
CA CYS A 8 24.84 12.21 28.70
C CYS A 8 26.21 12.80 29.04
N TYR A 9 26.66 13.84 28.35
CA TYR A 9 27.92 14.53 28.69
C TYR A 9 27.85 15.20 30.07
N ILE A 10 26.72 15.86 30.39
CA ILE A 10 26.52 16.49 31.70
C ILE A 10 26.58 15.45 32.81
N ILE A 11 25.90 14.31 32.65
CA ILE A 11 25.91 13.22 33.64
C ILE A 11 27.32 12.63 33.80
N SER A 12 28.04 12.40 32.70
CA SER A 12 29.42 11.90 32.76
C SER A 12 30.38 12.87 33.45
N ILE A 13 30.23 14.18 33.23
CA ILE A 13 31.05 15.20 33.90
C ILE A 13 30.71 15.27 35.39
N LEU A 14 29.43 15.23 35.75
CA LEU A 14 28.98 15.26 37.15
C LEU A 14 29.39 14.01 37.92
N ALA A 15 29.58 12.87 37.26
CA ALA A 15 30.00 11.62 37.88
C ALA A 15 31.50 11.57 38.27
N ILE A 16 32.35 12.38 37.62
CA ILE A 16 33.82 12.40 37.84
C ILE A 16 34.19 12.51 39.33
N PRO A 17 33.71 13.51 40.10
CA PRO A 17 34.10 13.67 41.51
C PRO A 17 33.64 12.50 42.39
N PHE A 18 32.50 11.89 42.10
CA PHE A 18 31.97 10.75 42.86
C PHE A 18 32.77 9.47 42.58
N ILE A 19 33.11 9.22 41.31
CA ILE A 19 33.92 8.06 40.91
C ILE A 19 35.34 8.21 41.46
N PHE A 20 35.93 9.39 41.35
CA PHE A 20 37.25 9.66 41.90
C PHE A 20 37.30 9.38 43.41
N LEU A 21 36.30 9.85 44.15
CA LEU A 21 36.24 9.67 45.60
C LEU A 21 35.96 8.22 45.99
N GLY A 22 35.11 7.50 45.25
CA GLY A 22 34.84 6.07 45.47
C GLY A 22 36.06 5.18 45.21
N VAL A 23 36.77 5.43 44.10
CA VAL A 23 38.00 4.69 43.76
C VAL A 23 39.11 5.02 44.76
N SER A 24 39.27 6.29 45.13
CA SER A 24 40.24 6.71 46.15
C SER A 24 39.93 6.11 47.52
N HIS A 25 38.65 6.00 47.89
CA HIS A 25 38.23 5.37 49.15
C HIS A 25 38.65 3.91 49.22
N TYR A 26 38.44 3.17 48.12
CA TYR A 26 38.75 1.75 48.01
C TYR A 26 40.26 1.46 47.92
N PHE A 27 41.01 2.22 47.11
CA PHE A 27 42.44 1.94 46.90
C PHE A 27 43.37 2.46 48.00
N LEU A 28 42.92 3.45 48.77
CA LEU A 28 43.71 4.03 49.87
C LEU A 28 43.20 3.59 51.26
N ASP A 29 42.25 2.64 51.31
CA ASP A 29 41.66 2.06 52.54
C ASP A 29 41.29 3.11 53.60
N PHE A 30 40.53 4.13 53.19
CA PHE A 30 40.13 5.17 54.14
C PHE A 30 39.07 4.64 55.13
N PRO A 31 39.17 4.99 56.44
CA PRO A 31 38.28 4.45 57.47
C PRO A 31 36.85 5.00 57.40
N SER A 32 36.63 6.12 56.70
CA SER A 32 35.30 6.69 56.50
C SER A 32 35.24 7.56 55.24
N PHE A 33 34.03 7.73 54.70
CA PHE A 33 33.79 8.59 53.54
C PHE A 33 34.15 10.07 53.79
N SER A 34 33.96 10.53 55.04
CA SER A 34 34.35 11.89 55.45
C SER A 34 35.88 12.09 55.39
N ALA A 35 36.66 11.07 55.76
CA ALA A 35 38.11 11.10 55.63
C ALA A 35 38.55 11.16 54.16
N SER A 36 37.92 10.39 53.28
CA SER A 36 38.17 10.44 51.83
C SER A 36 37.82 11.78 51.21
N TYR A 37 36.73 12.41 51.63
CA TYR A 37 36.33 13.74 51.16
C TYR A 37 37.31 14.84 51.60
N ASN A 38 37.77 14.80 52.85
CA ASN A 38 38.78 15.73 53.34
C ASN A 38 40.13 15.53 52.65
N TYR A 39 40.48 14.28 52.32
CA TYR A 39 41.66 13.96 51.52
C TYR A 39 41.55 14.47 50.08
N LEU A 40 40.38 14.30 49.45
CA LEU A 40 40.08 14.87 48.13
C LEU A 40 40.29 16.39 48.09
N LYS A 41 39.79 17.11 49.10
CA LYS A 41 40.00 18.56 49.22
C LYS A 41 41.49 18.93 49.26
N LYS A 42 42.30 18.15 49.99
CA LYS A 42 43.76 18.35 50.05
C LYS A 42 44.45 18.06 48.72
N ILE A 43 43.99 17.04 47.96
CA ILE A 43 44.50 16.76 46.61
C ILE A 43 44.20 17.95 45.68
N ILE A 44 42.95 18.44 45.70
CA ILE A 44 42.54 19.58 44.85
C ILE A 44 43.34 20.84 45.19
N LEU A 45 43.56 21.12 46.47
CA LEU A 45 44.37 22.27 46.91
C LEU A 45 45.86 22.15 46.52
N ASN A 46 46.38 20.93 46.38
CA ASN A 46 47.78 20.65 46.02
C ASN A 46 47.97 20.20 44.57
N LEU A 47 47.01 20.47 43.68
CA LEU A 47 47.08 20.12 42.26
C LEU A 47 48.33 20.67 41.56
N HIS A 48 48.93 21.76 42.04
CA HIS A 48 50.19 22.29 41.51
C HIS A 48 51.37 21.30 41.61
N ASN A 49 51.34 20.39 42.60
CA ASN A 49 52.38 19.37 42.80
C ASN A 49 51.99 18.01 42.20
N PHE A 50 51.12 18.01 41.19
CA PHE A 50 50.64 16.82 40.48
C PHE A 50 51.71 15.76 40.20
N PRO A 51 52.91 16.07 39.65
CA PRO A 51 53.92 15.05 39.30
C PRO A 51 54.44 14.23 40.49
N HIS A 52 54.24 14.70 41.73
CA HIS A 52 54.72 14.03 42.94
C HIS A 52 53.64 13.22 43.66
N PHE A 53 52.46 13.07 43.07
CA PHE A 53 51.40 12.26 43.65
C PHE A 53 51.73 10.76 43.61
N LYS A 54 51.10 10.01 44.50
CA LYS A 54 51.22 8.55 44.49
C LYS A 54 50.48 7.95 43.30
N PHE A 55 50.91 6.76 42.87
CA PHE A 55 50.34 6.04 41.74
C PHE A 55 48.81 5.85 41.85
N GLU A 56 48.31 5.56 43.04
CA GLU A 56 46.89 5.30 43.32
C GLU A 56 46.02 6.54 43.03
N ILE A 57 46.58 7.74 43.19
CA ILE A 57 45.89 9.00 42.88
C ILE A 57 45.78 9.17 41.36
N TYR A 58 46.85 8.90 40.61
CA TYR A 58 46.82 8.93 39.14
C TYR A 58 45.83 7.90 38.57
N PHE A 59 45.82 6.69 39.13
CA PHE A 59 44.87 5.65 38.73
C PHE A 59 43.41 6.08 39.01
N SER A 60 43.17 6.71 40.16
CA SER A 60 41.85 7.27 40.50
C SER A 60 41.40 8.37 39.53
N PHE A 61 42.32 9.24 39.08
CA PHE A 61 42.04 10.24 38.05
C PHE A 61 41.69 9.60 36.70
N PHE A 62 42.43 8.57 36.30
CA PHE A 62 42.18 7.85 35.04
C PHE A 62 40.80 7.18 35.04
N CYS A 63 40.47 6.44 36.11
CA CYS A 63 39.16 5.79 36.26
C CYS A 63 38.01 6.80 36.28
N ALA A 64 38.21 7.97 36.91
CA ALA A 64 37.19 9.02 36.97
C ALA A 64 36.87 9.64 35.60
N LEU A 65 37.84 9.69 34.67
CA LEU A 65 37.66 10.23 33.32
C LEU A 65 37.11 9.20 32.30
N LEU A 66 37.20 7.90 32.60
CA LEU A 66 36.78 6.83 31.70
C LEU A 66 35.32 6.97 31.18
N PRO A 67 34.31 7.33 32.00
CA PRO A 67 32.94 7.50 31.51
C PRO A 67 32.77 8.64 30.51
N LEU A 68 33.59 9.69 30.63
CA LEU A 68 33.59 10.82 29.71
C LEU A 68 34.20 10.43 28.36
N PHE A 69 35.29 9.67 28.36
CA PHE A 69 35.87 9.14 27.12
C PHE A 69 34.94 8.12 26.45
N LEU A 70 34.26 7.28 27.23
CA LEU A 70 33.31 6.30 26.70
C LEU A 70 32.10 6.99 26.06
N THR A 71 31.54 8.04 26.69
CA THR A 71 30.47 8.83 26.09
C THR A 71 30.95 9.58 24.85
N ALA A 72 32.14 10.16 24.88
CA ALA A 72 32.74 10.78 23.69
C ALA A 72 32.86 9.77 22.53
N TYR A 73 33.40 8.59 22.78
CA TYR A 73 33.57 7.52 21.80
C TYR A 73 32.23 7.06 21.20
N LEU A 74 31.21 6.83 22.03
CA LEU A 74 29.88 6.41 21.59
C LEU A 74 29.18 7.45 20.71
N PHE A 75 29.46 8.75 20.91
CA PHE A 75 28.86 9.84 20.15
C PHE A 75 29.77 10.45 19.07
N PHE A 76 30.99 9.93 18.89
CA PHE A 76 31.95 10.39 17.87
C PHE A 76 31.65 9.80 16.48
N ASN A 77 31.02 8.63 16.40
CA ASN A 77 30.71 7.95 15.14
C ASN A 77 29.30 8.24 14.61
N GLY A 78 28.98 9.53 14.44
CA GLY A 78 27.89 9.93 13.55
C GLY A 78 28.46 10.18 12.16
N ARG A 79 28.17 9.32 11.17
CA ARG A 79 28.43 9.66 9.76
C ARG A 79 27.72 10.98 9.46
N ASN A 80 28.46 12.02 9.08
CA ASN A 80 27.86 13.23 8.53
C ASN A 80 27.09 12.82 7.27
N MET A 81 25.79 13.14 7.23
CA MET A 81 24.98 12.96 6.04
C MET A 81 25.23 14.15 5.13
N ASP A 82 25.94 13.92 4.03
CA ASP A 82 26.11 14.92 2.99
C ASP A 82 24.76 15.14 2.28
N SER A 83 24.46 16.38 1.89
CA SER A 83 23.21 16.83 1.24
C SER A 83 22.90 16.16 -0.11
N HIS A 84 23.84 15.40 -0.66
CA HIS A 84 23.64 14.56 -1.82
C HIS A 84 23.55 13.11 -1.35
N GLY A 85 22.33 12.65 -1.10
CA GLY A 85 22.05 11.29 -0.68
C GLY A 85 22.74 10.28 -1.59
N LYS A 86 23.68 9.52 -1.04
CA LYS A 86 24.16 8.28 -1.66
C LYS A 86 23.17 7.20 -1.27
N ALA A 87 22.36 6.71 -2.22
CA ALA A 87 21.73 5.41 -2.02
C ALA A 87 22.82 4.37 -1.82
N VAL A 88 22.82 3.75 -0.65
CA VAL A 88 23.66 2.59 -0.36
C VAL A 88 22.71 1.44 -0.11
N TRP A 89 22.92 0.33 -0.82
CA TRP A 89 22.19 -0.91 -0.58
C TRP A 89 22.31 -1.31 0.89
N ALA A 90 21.22 -1.81 1.47
CA ALA A 90 21.21 -2.29 2.85
C ALA A 90 22.28 -3.39 3.01
N GLU A 91 23.25 -3.16 3.90
CA GLU A 91 24.21 -4.18 4.29
C GLU A 91 23.54 -5.19 5.24
N MET A 92 24.16 -6.35 5.46
CA MET A 92 23.64 -7.37 6.40
C MET A 92 23.27 -6.77 7.76
N LYS A 93 24.05 -5.79 8.24
CA LYS A 93 23.82 -5.05 9.50
C LYS A 93 22.55 -4.19 9.50
N ASP A 94 22.11 -3.73 8.33
CA ASP A 94 20.90 -2.91 8.14
C ASP A 94 19.65 -3.79 8.00
N ILE A 95 19.84 -5.05 7.58
CA ILE A 95 18.80 -6.08 7.47
C ILE A 95 18.57 -6.79 8.83
N ILE A 96 19.51 -6.69 9.77
CA ILE A 96 19.30 -7.16 11.14
C ILE A 96 18.16 -6.35 11.77
N LYS A 97 17.03 -7.05 11.94
CA LYS A 97 15.84 -6.61 12.66
C LYS A 97 16.27 -5.85 13.93
N TYR A 98 15.79 -4.62 14.10
CA TYR A 98 15.91 -3.88 15.36
C TYR A 98 15.19 -4.68 16.46
N GLU A 99 15.89 -5.60 17.12
CA GLU A 99 15.45 -6.14 18.40
C GLU A 99 15.65 -5.03 19.44
N TYR A 100 14.59 -4.26 19.73
CA TYR A 100 14.55 -3.45 20.95
C TYR A 100 14.47 -4.41 22.16
N ARG A 101 15.64 -4.84 22.65
CA ARG A 101 15.73 -5.45 23.98
C ARG A 101 15.85 -4.33 25.00
N ILE A 102 14.78 -4.10 25.77
CA ILE A 102 14.78 -3.27 27.00
C ILE A 102 15.97 -3.61 27.92
N PHE A 103 16.44 -4.86 27.87
CA PHE A 103 17.61 -5.33 28.61
C PHE A 103 18.97 -4.76 28.17
N ASN A 104 19.11 -4.17 26.98
CA ASN A 104 20.41 -3.59 26.58
C ASN A 104 20.68 -2.21 27.22
N ILE A 105 19.62 -1.49 27.64
CA ILE A 105 19.76 -0.29 28.46
C ILE A 105 20.20 -0.69 29.88
N PHE A 106 19.64 -1.77 30.42
CA PHE A 106 20.05 -2.30 31.73
C PHE A 106 21.43 -2.96 31.71
N LYS A 107 21.84 -3.65 30.63
CA LYS A 107 23.21 -4.19 30.50
C LYS A 107 24.27 -3.10 30.50
N GLY A 108 24.02 -1.94 29.88
CA GLY A 108 24.96 -0.82 29.86
C GLY A 108 25.14 -0.15 31.22
N LEU A 109 24.06 -0.05 32.01
CA LEU A 109 24.11 0.49 33.39
C LEU A 109 24.62 -0.55 34.41
N PHE A 110 24.32 -1.83 34.21
CA PHE A 110 24.66 -2.93 35.13
C PHE A 110 26.12 -3.37 35.02
N LEU A 111 26.76 -3.25 33.84
CA LEU A 111 28.19 -3.56 33.67
C LEU A 111 29.14 -2.52 34.30
N ILE A 112 28.68 -1.28 34.50
CA ILE A 112 29.54 -0.18 35.00
C ILE A 112 29.65 -0.20 36.53
N LEU A 113 28.70 -0.82 37.24
CA LEU A 113 28.62 -0.78 38.70
C LEU A 113 29.05 -2.07 39.43
N ILE A 114 29.10 -3.22 38.76
CA ILE A 114 29.32 -4.52 39.41
C ILE A 114 30.37 -5.34 38.64
N LEU A 115 31.56 -4.77 38.46
CA LEU A 115 32.71 -5.50 37.91
C LEU A 115 33.82 -5.87 38.93
N PRO A 116 33.53 -5.97 40.24
CA PRO A 116 34.34 -6.85 41.10
C PRO A 116 33.55 -7.96 41.80
N LEU A 117 32.25 -8.10 41.59
CA LEU A 117 31.44 -9.01 42.42
C LEU A 117 30.26 -9.63 41.67
N MET A 118 30.48 -10.47 40.66
CA MET A 118 29.56 -11.56 40.24
C MET A 118 30.25 -12.41 39.16
N LEU A 119 31.32 -13.11 39.55
CA LEU A 119 31.53 -14.45 39.03
C LEU A 119 30.43 -15.31 39.65
N VAL A 120 29.70 -16.07 38.83
CA VAL A 120 28.54 -16.91 39.17
C VAL A 120 27.19 -16.18 39.00
N VAL A 121 26.24 -16.88 38.37
CA VAL A 121 24.85 -16.51 38.04
C VAL A 121 24.65 -15.79 36.71
N SER A 122 24.47 -16.59 35.64
CA SER A 122 23.19 -16.67 34.90
C SER A 122 23.34 -17.41 33.56
N SER A 123 23.68 -18.70 33.63
CA SER A 123 23.16 -19.67 32.67
C SER A 123 21.64 -19.74 32.91
N PHE A 124 20.82 -19.03 32.15
CA PHE A 124 19.40 -19.32 31.88
C PHE A 124 18.77 -18.12 31.17
N THR A 125 18.59 -18.21 29.85
CA THR A 125 17.40 -17.66 29.18
C THR A 125 17.07 -18.55 27.99
N LEU A 126 16.08 -19.43 28.20
CA LEU A 126 15.41 -20.19 27.15
C LEU A 126 14.36 -19.25 26.54
N GLY A 127 14.58 -18.82 25.30
CA GLY A 127 13.64 -18.00 24.55
C GLY A 127 13.69 -18.37 23.07
N SER A 128 12.67 -19.11 22.60
CA SER A 128 12.51 -19.41 21.19
C SER A 128 12.10 -18.14 20.46
N SER A 129 12.99 -17.58 19.64
CA SER A 129 12.61 -16.62 18.59
C SER A 129 12.44 -17.39 17.29
N LYS A 130 11.23 -17.35 16.72
CA LYS A 130 11.00 -17.84 15.36
C LYS A 130 11.50 -16.77 14.39
N SER A 131 12.75 -16.94 13.94
CA SER A 131 13.30 -16.18 12.83
C SER A 131 12.81 -16.82 11.53
N TYR A 132 12.09 -16.06 10.71
CA TYR A 132 11.88 -16.44 9.32
C TYR A 132 13.10 -15.92 8.56
N PRO A 133 14.03 -16.77 8.10
CA PRO A 133 15.05 -16.30 7.17
C PRO A 133 14.29 -15.71 5.98
N MET A 134 14.54 -14.44 5.68
CA MET A 134 14.11 -13.88 4.40
C MET A 134 14.69 -14.83 3.34
N THR A 135 13.84 -15.42 2.51
CA THR A 135 14.21 -16.42 1.49
C THR A 135 14.95 -15.74 0.35
N LEU A 136 16.08 -15.11 0.69
CA LEU A 136 16.97 -14.44 -0.23
C LEU A 136 17.69 -15.50 -1.04
N ASN A 137 17.72 -15.31 -2.34
CA ASN A 137 18.47 -16.12 -3.28
C ASN A 137 19.42 -15.22 -4.09
N PHE A 138 20.32 -15.82 -4.87
CA PHE A 138 21.34 -15.10 -5.63
C PHE A 138 21.21 -15.28 -7.15
N ASP A 139 20.16 -15.99 -7.59
CA ASP A 139 20.02 -16.41 -8.98
C ASP A 139 18.94 -15.62 -9.73
N LYS A 140 17.74 -15.50 -9.15
CA LYS A 140 16.58 -14.90 -9.83
C LYS A 140 15.58 -14.31 -8.84
N GLY A 141 14.84 -13.30 -9.28
CA GLY A 141 13.75 -12.69 -8.52
C GLY A 141 13.83 -11.17 -8.52
N PHE A 142 13.11 -10.54 -7.60
CA PHE A 142 13.16 -9.11 -7.38
C PHE A 142 14.48 -8.73 -6.70
N CYS A 143 15.30 -7.91 -7.34
CA CYS A 143 16.58 -7.47 -6.82
C CYS A 143 16.37 -6.52 -5.64
N VAL A 144 16.83 -6.94 -4.46
CA VAL A 144 16.72 -6.18 -3.21
C VAL A 144 18.06 -5.61 -2.74
N GLY A 145 19.18 -6.08 -3.30
CA GLY A 145 20.49 -5.76 -2.76
C GLY A 145 21.66 -6.24 -3.60
N LEU A 146 22.85 -5.81 -3.18
CA LEU A 146 24.11 -6.42 -3.56
C LEU A 146 24.76 -6.96 -2.27
N TYR A 147 24.99 -8.26 -2.23
CA TYR A 147 25.80 -8.89 -1.20
C TYR A 147 27.28 -8.78 -1.54
N LYS A 148 28.03 -8.12 -0.65
CA LYS A 148 29.48 -8.00 -0.74
C LYS A 148 30.13 -9.24 -0.11
N GLY A 149 30.52 -10.19 -0.95
CA GLY A 149 31.41 -11.28 -0.55
C GLY A 149 32.87 -10.85 -0.46
N LEU A 150 33.76 -11.79 -0.13
CA LEU A 150 35.20 -11.54 0.02
C LEU A 150 35.83 -10.86 -1.20
N ASN A 151 35.47 -11.29 -2.43
CA ASN A 151 36.06 -10.79 -3.68
C ASN A 151 35.04 -10.36 -4.75
N SER A 152 33.73 -10.38 -4.46
CA SER A 152 32.70 -10.08 -5.47
C SER A 152 31.45 -9.46 -4.87
N LEU A 153 30.87 -8.49 -5.57
CA LEU A 153 29.49 -8.05 -5.36
C LEU A 153 28.56 -9.01 -6.11
N LYS A 154 27.65 -9.65 -5.39
CA LYS A 154 26.62 -10.52 -5.98
C LYS A 154 25.24 -9.91 -5.74
N PRO A 155 24.39 -9.80 -6.76
CA PRO A 155 23.01 -9.36 -6.54
C PRO A 155 22.26 -10.35 -5.66
N THR A 156 21.48 -9.81 -4.72
CA THR A 156 20.55 -10.57 -3.89
C THR A 156 19.14 -10.34 -4.37
N TYR A 157 18.43 -11.42 -4.54
CA TYR A 157 17.07 -11.42 -5.02
C TYR A 157 16.12 -11.97 -3.96
N TYR A 158 14.86 -11.61 -4.14
CA TYR A 158 13.73 -12.09 -3.40
C TYR A 158 12.73 -12.68 -4.39
N ASP A 159 12.50 -14.00 -4.30
CA ASP A 159 11.66 -14.77 -5.23
C ASP A 159 10.38 -15.30 -4.57
N ALA A 160 10.06 -14.83 -3.35
CA ALA A 160 8.81 -15.17 -2.72
C ALA A 160 7.67 -14.28 -3.27
N PRO A 161 6.43 -14.81 -3.37
CA PRO A 161 5.27 -14.06 -3.87
C PRO A 161 4.72 -13.10 -2.81
N LEU A 162 5.57 -12.27 -2.21
CA LEU A 162 5.22 -11.27 -1.20
C LEU A 162 5.57 -9.86 -1.66
N SER A 163 4.84 -8.87 -1.17
CA SER A 163 5.04 -7.47 -1.53
C SER A 163 6.32 -6.91 -0.92
N THR A 164 7.03 -6.09 -1.70
CA THR A 164 8.21 -5.35 -1.25
C THR A 164 7.90 -3.86 -1.16
N LEU A 165 8.19 -3.24 -0.01
CA LEU A 165 8.06 -1.79 0.20
C LEU A 165 9.44 -1.14 0.23
N ILE A 166 9.67 -0.17 -0.65
CA ILE A 166 10.91 0.60 -0.71
C ILE A 166 10.63 2.01 -0.19
N ILE A 167 11.32 2.38 0.89
CA ILE A 167 11.22 3.72 1.48
C ILE A 167 12.50 4.47 1.14
N ALA A 168 12.38 5.54 0.35
CA ALA A 168 13.53 6.33 -0.08
C ALA A 168 13.12 7.81 -0.27
N PRO A 169 13.89 8.78 0.26
CA PRO A 169 13.58 10.21 0.09
C PRO A 169 13.76 10.65 -1.38
N PRO A 170 13.16 11.78 -1.80
CA PRO A 170 13.41 12.35 -3.13
C PRO A 170 14.90 12.56 -3.40
N GLY A 171 15.35 12.33 -4.64
CA GLY A 171 16.76 12.48 -5.02
C GLY A 171 17.70 11.36 -4.58
N SER A 172 17.23 10.38 -3.80
CA SER A 172 18.04 9.23 -3.35
C SER A 172 18.39 8.21 -4.43
N GLY A 173 17.88 8.36 -5.66
CA GLY A 173 18.15 7.41 -6.74
C GLY A 173 17.29 6.14 -6.73
N LYS A 174 16.11 6.14 -6.09
CA LYS A 174 15.17 5.00 -6.11
C LYS A 174 14.92 4.40 -7.52
N THR A 175 14.89 5.25 -8.53
CA THR A 175 14.73 4.88 -9.94
C THR A 175 15.94 4.11 -10.44
N ALA A 176 17.14 4.69 -10.31
CA ALA A 176 18.39 4.12 -10.81
C ALA A 176 18.86 2.89 -10.01
N ALA A 177 18.62 2.89 -8.70
CA ALA A 177 19.07 1.81 -7.82
C ALA A 177 18.10 0.62 -7.80
N VAL A 178 16.79 0.84 -7.93
CA VAL A 178 15.81 -0.25 -7.76
C VAL A 178 14.92 -0.48 -8.97
N ALA A 179 14.25 0.56 -9.47
CA ALA A 179 13.26 0.38 -10.55
C ALA A 179 13.90 -0.11 -11.86
N VAL A 180 14.93 0.60 -12.35
CA VAL A 180 15.61 0.27 -13.61
C VAL A 180 16.29 -1.11 -13.52
N PRO A 181 17.10 -1.44 -12.50
CA PRO A 181 17.72 -2.76 -12.40
C PRO A 181 16.70 -3.89 -12.35
N ASN A 182 15.59 -3.72 -11.64
CA ASN A 182 14.53 -4.74 -11.60
C ASN A 182 13.84 -4.91 -12.96
N LEU A 183 13.54 -3.83 -13.67
CA LEU A 183 12.94 -3.91 -15.00
C LEU A 183 13.89 -4.50 -16.06
N LEU A 184 15.21 -4.40 -15.86
CA LEU A 184 16.17 -5.05 -16.74
C LEU A 184 16.45 -6.50 -16.36
N ASN A 185 16.24 -6.89 -15.10
CA ASN A 185 16.59 -8.22 -14.61
C ASN A 185 15.40 -9.19 -14.49
N VAL A 186 14.20 -8.71 -14.15
CA VAL A 186 13.02 -9.58 -13.95
C VAL A 186 12.42 -9.95 -15.33
N PRO A 187 12.48 -11.23 -15.74
CA PRO A 187 12.02 -11.65 -17.07
C PRO A 187 10.50 -11.76 -17.18
N SER A 188 9.81 -11.84 -16.03
CA SER A 188 8.35 -11.94 -15.94
C SER A 188 7.65 -10.68 -16.45
N SER A 189 6.37 -10.83 -16.78
CA SER A 189 5.49 -9.70 -17.13
C SER A 189 5.41 -8.70 -15.98
N CYS A 190 5.49 -7.40 -16.31
CA CYS A 190 5.42 -6.31 -15.34
C CYS A 190 4.31 -5.34 -15.75
N VAL A 191 3.57 -4.84 -14.75
CA VAL A 191 2.71 -3.65 -14.89
C VAL A 191 3.40 -2.54 -14.08
N VAL A 192 3.74 -1.45 -14.75
CA VAL A 192 4.58 -0.38 -14.17
C VAL A 192 3.79 0.92 -14.22
N LEU A 193 3.62 1.57 -13.06
CA LEU A 193 3.10 2.92 -12.99
C LEU A 193 4.27 3.91 -13.20
N ASP A 194 4.41 4.42 -14.42
CA ASP A 194 5.47 5.36 -14.79
C ASP A 194 4.87 6.70 -15.24
N ILE A 195 4.65 7.59 -14.28
CA ILE A 195 4.03 8.90 -14.51
C ILE A 195 4.89 9.80 -15.41
N LYS A 196 6.21 9.56 -15.48
CA LYS A 196 7.15 10.42 -16.22
C LYS A 196 7.60 9.84 -17.56
N GLY A 197 7.44 8.54 -17.78
CA GLY A 197 7.95 7.83 -18.96
C GLY A 197 9.44 7.45 -18.91
N GLU A 198 10.18 7.90 -17.88
CA GLU A 198 11.62 7.65 -17.76
C GLU A 198 11.97 6.15 -17.66
N LEU A 199 11.12 5.33 -17.03
CA LEU A 199 11.36 3.89 -16.92
C LEU A 199 11.14 3.20 -18.25
N PHE A 200 10.11 3.62 -18.99
CA PHE A 200 9.84 3.11 -20.33
C PHE A 200 11.04 3.40 -21.25
N ASP A 201 11.49 4.64 -21.33
CA ASP A 201 12.60 5.06 -22.20
C ASP A 201 13.90 4.29 -21.90
N LEU A 202 14.20 4.07 -20.62
CA LEU A 202 15.43 3.40 -20.20
C LEU A 202 15.38 1.88 -20.36
N THR A 203 14.20 1.25 -20.32
CA THR A 203 14.10 -0.22 -20.15
C THR A 203 13.36 -0.94 -21.26
N ALA A 204 12.44 -0.29 -21.99
CA ALA A 204 11.58 -0.94 -22.99
C ALA A 204 12.37 -1.67 -24.06
N GLY A 205 13.41 -1.01 -24.62
CA GLY A 205 14.26 -1.60 -25.66
C GLY A 205 14.95 -2.88 -25.21
N TYR A 206 15.55 -2.88 -24.01
CA TYR A 206 16.20 -4.06 -23.44
C TYR A 206 15.18 -5.18 -23.15
N ARG A 207 14.03 -4.83 -22.56
CA ARG A 207 12.97 -5.82 -22.27
C ARG A 207 12.44 -6.46 -23.56
N GLN A 208 12.32 -5.70 -24.64
CA GLN A 208 11.90 -6.23 -25.94
C GLN A 208 12.98 -7.09 -26.60
N GLN A 209 14.22 -6.60 -26.67
CA GLN A 209 15.28 -7.24 -27.44
C GLN A 209 15.92 -8.43 -26.70
N VAL A 210 16.16 -8.29 -25.39
CA VAL A 210 16.88 -9.27 -24.58
C VAL A 210 15.90 -10.19 -23.86
N LEU A 211 14.92 -9.64 -23.12
CA LEU A 211 13.95 -10.44 -22.38
C LEU A 211 12.79 -10.96 -23.24
N LYS A 212 12.74 -10.58 -24.52
CA LYS A 212 11.71 -10.98 -25.51
C LYS A 212 10.28 -10.67 -25.05
N ASN A 213 10.10 -9.63 -24.26
CA ASN A 213 8.79 -9.18 -23.81
C ASN A 213 8.10 -8.34 -24.88
N LYS A 214 6.77 -8.40 -24.93
CA LYS A 214 5.96 -7.41 -25.65
C LYS A 214 5.82 -6.17 -24.78
N ILE A 215 5.99 -5.00 -25.38
CA ILE A 215 5.91 -3.72 -24.68
C ILE A 215 4.62 -3.03 -25.09
N PHE A 216 3.87 -2.57 -24.09
CA PHE A 216 2.63 -1.83 -24.25
C PHE A 216 2.69 -0.60 -23.33
N VAL A 217 2.26 0.53 -23.86
CA VAL A 217 2.13 1.82 -23.18
C VAL A 217 0.65 2.12 -23.08
N PHE A 218 0.16 2.36 -21.87
CA PHE A 218 -1.19 2.82 -21.61
C PHE A 218 -1.14 4.27 -21.15
N ASP A 219 -1.21 5.19 -22.11
CA ASP A 219 -1.37 6.61 -21.89
C ASP A 219 -2.59 7.10 -22.69
N PRO A 220 -3.80 7.10 -22.13
CA PRO A 220 -5.02 7.38 -22.89
C PRO A 220 -5.06 8.78 -23.53
N LEU A 221 -4.22 9.72 -23.07
CA LEU A 221 -4.13 11.08 -23.60
C LEU A 221 -2.83 11.35 -24.36
N GLY A 222 -1.85 10.46 -24.27
CA GLY A 222 -0.55 10.56 -24.94
C GLY A 222 -0.55 10.11 -26.39
N ASN A 223 0.45 10.60 -27.13
CA ASN A 223 0.66 10.25 -28.54
C ASN A 223 1.33 8.88 -28.73
N ASP A 224 2.03 8.40 -27.71
CA ASP A 224 2.77 7.14 -27.66
C ASP A 224 1.92 5.97 -27.13
N ASN A 225 0.61 6.19 -26.94
CA ASN A 225 -0.31 5.16 -26.49
C ASN A 225 -0.37 3.99 -27.45
N THR A 226 -0.05 2.80 -26.95
CA THR A 226 -0.10 1.55 -27.74
C THR A 226 -1.11 0.55 -27.20
N LEU A 227 -1.75 0.85 -26.06
CA LEU A 227 -2.75 0.00 -25.43
C LEU A 227 -4.07 0.74 -25.26
N LYS A 228 -5.16 0.04 -25.59
CA LYS A 228 -6.51 0.46 -25.23
C LYS A 228 -7.08 -0.56 -24.26
N PHE A 229 -7.68 -0.10 -23.18
CA PHE A 229 -8.26 -0.95 -22.17
C PHE A 229 -9.70 -0.53 -21.90
N ASN A 230 -10.61 -1.50 -21.99
CA ASN A 230 -11.98 -1.38 -21.54
C ASN A 230 -12.28 -2.59 -20.65
N PRO A 231 -12.58 -2.40 -19.34
CA PRO A 231 -12.90 -3.52 -18.45
C PRO A 231 -14.18 -4.26 -18.87
N PHE A 232 -15.04 -3.61 -19.66
CA PHE A 232 -16.33 -4.11 -20.14
C PHE A 232 -16.29 -4.57 -21.60
N ASP A 233 -15.10 -4.83 -22.14
CA ASP A 233 -14.93 -5.36 -23.50
C ASP A 233 -15.58 -6.74 -23.67
N LYS A 234 -16.26 -6.95 -24.81
CA LYS A 234 -16.92 -8.21 -25.16
C LYS A 234 -16.06 -9.45 -24.93
N ARG A 235 -14.76 -9.39 -25.25
CA ARG A 235 -13.82 -10.53 -25.12
C ARG A 235 -13.66 -11.02 -23.68
N ILE A 236 -13.92 -10.13 -22.72
CA ILE A 236 -13.92 -10.42 -21.28
C ILE A 236 -15.32 -10.87 -20.87
N VAL A 237 -16.33 -10.06 -21.16
CA VAL A 237 -17.68 -10.17 -20.59
C VAL A 237 -18.45 -11.38 -21.11
N GLU A 238 -18.30 -11.74 -22.39
CA GLU A 238 -19.04 -12.86 -23.02
C GLU A 238 -18.75 -14.22 -22.36
N LYS A 239 -17.62 -14.35 -21.65
CA LYS A 239 -17.21 -15.56 -20.93
C LYS A 239 -17.70 -15.62 -19.48
N LEU A 240 -18.33 -14.55 -19.00
CA LEU A 240 -18.75 -14.41 -17.60
C LEU A 240 -20.22 -14.78 -17.43
N ASP A 241 -20.53 -15.51 -16.36
CA ASP A 241 -21.90 -15.65 -15.89
C ASP A 241 -22.39 -14.36 -15.20
N PHE A 242 -23.68 -14.32 -14.85
CA PHE A 242 -24.29 -13.15 -14.20
C PHE A 242 -23.54 -12.72 -12.93
N ASN A 243 -23.18 -13.68 -12.05
CA ASN A 243 -22.51 -13.38 -10.78
C ASN A 243 -21.12 -12.77 -11.00
N ARG A 244 -20.37 -13.27 -11.97
CA ARG A 244 -19.05 -12.72 -12.34
C ARG A 244 -19.19 -11.35 -13.02
N LYS A 245 -20.20 -11.13 -13.86
CA LYS A 245 -20.51 -9.80 -14.41
C LYS A 245 -20.82 -8.80 -13.29
N ARG A 246 -21.68 -9.18 -12.33
CA ARG A 246 -22.02 -8.37 -11.15
C ARG A 246 -20.77 -7.99 -10.37
N ARG A 247 -19.91 -8.98 -10.06
CA ARG A 247 -18.65 -8.76 -9.33
C ARG A 247 -17.70 -7.82 -10.08
N LEU A 248 -17.53 -8.01 -11.40
CA LEU A 248 -16.70 -7.14 -12.23
C LEU A 248 -17.20 -5.69 -12.18
N VAL A 249 -18.51 -5.48 -12.34
CA VAL A 249 -19.13 -4.15 -12.28
C VAL A 249 -18.96 -3.52 -10.89
N ASP A 250 -19.09 -4.28 -9.81
CA ASP A 250 -18.83 -3.80 -8.44
C ASP A 250 -17.37 -3.41 -8.23
N GLU A 251 -16.41 -4.24 -8.67
CA GLU A 251 -14.97 -3.97 -8.52
C GLU A 251 -14.58 -2.69 -9.29
N VAL A 252 -15.07 -2.52 -10.52
CA VAL A 252 -14.88 -1.31 -11.32
C VAL A 252 -15.56 -0.11 -10.66
N GLY A 253 -16.81 -0.27 -10.20
CA GLY A 253 -17.56 0.78 -9.52
C GLY A 253 -16.88 1.26 -8.23
N ASN A 254 -16.37 0.34 -7.41
CA ASN A 254 -15.61 0.66 -6.18
C ASN A 254 -14.32 1.43 -6.48
N THR A 255 -13.71 1.18 -7.64
CA THR A 255 -12.47 1.87 -8.05
C THR A 255 -12.76 3.30 -8.54
N ILE A 256 -13.88 3.52 -9.24
CA ILE A 256 -14.27 4.82 -9.79
C ILE A 256 -14.89 5.72 -8.70
N PHE A 257 -15.81 5.16 -7.91
CA PHE A 257 -16.55 5.88 -6.87
C PHE A 257 -15.92 5.63 -5.50
N ALA A 258 -14.70 6.13 -5.32
CA ALA A 258 -14.01 6.06 -4.04
C ALA A 258 -14.73 6.93 -2.99
N GLU A 259 -14.83 6.43 -1.77
CA GLU A 259 -15.27 7.23 -0.63
C GLU A 259 -14.16 8.20 -0.25
N ASP A 260 -14.28 9.45 -0.71
CA ASP A 260 -13.45 10.54 -0.21
C ASP A 260 -13.66 10.66 1.31
N GLY A 261 -12.56 10.83 2.05
CA GLY A 261 -12.49 10.69 3.51
C GLY A 261 -13.58 11.40 4.32
N ALA A 262 -13.64 11.08 5.63
CA ALA A 262 -14.72 11.29 6.62
C ALA A 262 -15.58 12.59 6.63
N ASN A 263 -15.28 13.60 5.82
CA ASN A 263 -15.97 14.90 5.76
C ASN A 263 -16.83 15.13 4.50
N LYS A 264 -17.03 14.13 3.62
CA LYS A 264 -18.03 14.24 2.53
C LYS A 264 -19.26 13.37 2.82
N ASP A 265 -20.44 13.86 2.43
CA ASP A 265 -21.68 13.07 2.51
C ASP A 265 -21.58 11.87 1.54
N PRO A 266 -21.51 10.63 2.05
CA PRO A 266 -21.35 9.45 1.21
C PRO A 266 -22.60 9.16 0.38
N HIS A 267 -23.75 9.79 0.68
CA HIS A 267 -25.02 9.51 0.02
C HIS A 267 -24.94 9.68 -1.50
N TRP A 268 -24.44 10.82 -1.99
CA TRP A 268 -24.42 11.12 -3.42
C TRP A 268 -23.47 10.22 -4.20
N THR A 269 -22.29 9.94 -3.66
CA THR A 269 -21.33 9.00 -4.25
C THR A 269 -21.94 7.61 -4.34
N GLN A 270 -22.65 7.17 -3.29
CA GLN A 270 -23.30 5.87 -3.28
C GLN A 270 -24.48 5.79 -4.28
N GLN A 271 -25.29 6.84 -4.42
CA GLN A 271 -26.36 6.86 -5.43
C GLN A 271 -25.81 6.89 -6.86
N ALA A 272 -24.75 7.66 -7.12
CA ALA A 272 -24.08 7.67 -8.42
C ALA A 272 -23.51 6.28 -8.77
N LYS A 273 -22.89 5.62 -7.80
CA LYS A 273 -22.41 4.24 -7.95
C LYS A 273 -23.56 3.26 -8.21
N ASN A 274 -24.68 3.37 -7.51
CA ASN A 274 -25.85 2.52 -7.75
C ASN A 274 -26.35 2.65 -9.20
N LEU A 275 -26.42 3.88 -9.70
CA LEU A 275 -26.83 4.17 -11.07
C LEU A 275 -25.84 3.60 -12.10
N PHE A 276 -24.54 3.80 -11.89
CA PHE A 276 -23.49 3.21 -12.71
C PHE A 276 -23.59 1.68 -12.75
N VAL A 277 -23.73 1.05 -11.57
CA VAL A 277 -23.85 -0.41 -11.44
C VAL A 277 -25.05 -0.93 -12.21
N PHE A 278 -26.20 -0.27 -12.07
CA PHE A 278 -27.43 -0.66 -12.76
C PHE A 278 -27.24 -0.66 -14.29
N TYR A 279 -26.77 0.47 -14.84
CA TYR A 279 -26.59 0.60 -16.29
C TYR A 279 -25.51 -0.31 -16.85
N ALA A 280 -24.36 -0.37 -16.18
CA ALA A 280 -23.28 -1.24 -16.60
C ALA A 280 -23.75 -2.70 -16.61
N LEU A 281 -24.40 -3.16 -15.53
CA LEU A 281 -24.87 -4.53 -15.45
C LEU A 281 -25.94 -4.84 -16.49
N TYR A 282 -26.86 -3.91 -16.75
CA TYR A 282 -27.84 -4.05 -17.82
C TYR A 282 -27.15 -4.27 -19.17
N ASP A 283 -26.24 -3.38 -19.57
CA ASP A 283 -25.52 -3.48 -20.85
C ASP A 283 -24.70 -4.78 -20.93
N LEU A 284 -24.03 -5.17 -19.85
CA LEU A 284 -23.26 -6.43 -19.83
C LEU A 284 -24.16 -7.66 -19.97
N CYS A 285 -25.39 -7.62 -19.47
CA CYS A 285 -26.34 -8.73 -19.59
C CYS A 285 -26.98 -8.79 -20.98
N VAL A 286 -27.39 -7.65 -21.54
CA VAL A 286 -28.12 -7.58 -22.81
C VAL A 286 -27.18 -7.61 -24.01
N HIS A 287 -26.09 -6.85 -23.94
CA HIS A 287 -25.21 -6.57 -25.08
C HIS A 287 -23.87 -7.30 -24.98
N ASN A 288 -23.56 -7.91 -23.82
CA ASN A 288 -22.26 -8.53 -23.51
C ASN A 288 -21.06 -7.57 -23.66
N THR A 289 -21.30 -6.26 -23.66
CA THR A 289 -20.25 -5.23 -23.74
C THR A 289 -20.85 -3.90 -23.30
N SER A 290 -20.00 -3.01 -22.81
CA SER A 290 -20.36 -1.61 -22.57
C SER A 290 -19.11 -0.74 -22.59
N THR A 291 -19.29 0.57 -22.59
CA THR A 291 -18.23 1.57 -22.43
C THR A 291 -18.64 2.57 -21.35
N PHE A 292 -17.67 3.21 -20.70
CA PHE A 292 -17.98 4.26 -19.73
C PHE A 292 -18.75 5.43 -20.36
N PHE A 293 -18.54 5.70 -21.65
CA PHE A 293 -19.32 6.71 -22.37
C PHE A 293 -20.80 6.33 -22.48
N GLU A 294 -21.11 5.09 -22.85
CA GLU A 294 -22.49 4.60 -22.94
C GLU A 294 -23.18 4.64 -21.57
N ILE A 295 -22.49 4.19 -20.52
CA ILE A 295 -23.03 4.20 -19.15
C ILE A 295 -23.28 5.63 -18.67
N ALA A 296 -22.34 6.55 -18.90
CA ALA A 296 -22.50 7.96 -18.52
C ALA A 296 -23.62 8.66 -19.32
N SER A 297 -23.86 8.23 -20.56
CA SER A 297 -24.92 8.79 -21.43
C SER A 297 -26.28 8.12 -21.21
N ALA A 298 -26.35 7.03 -20.45
CA ALA A 298 -27.58 6.28 -20.25
C ALA A 298 -28.72 7.14 -19.66
N PRO A 299 -28.51 8.01 -18.65
CA PRO A 299 -29.60 8.83 -18.10
C PRO A 299 -30.28 9.77 -19.12
N ILE A 300 -29.61 10.14 -20.21
CA ILE A 300 -30.14 11.04 -21.24
C ILE A 300 -30.54 10.29 -22.53
N LYS A 301 -30.46 8.96 -22.53
CA LYS A 301 -30.77 8.12 -23.69
C LYS A 301 -32.27 8.13 -23.98
N ASN A 302 -32.63 8.06 -25.27
CA ASN A 302 -34.01 7.83 -25.65
C ASN A 302 -34.40 6.35 -25.41
N TYR A 303 -35.25 6.10 -24.42
CA TYR A 303 -35.72 4.76 -24.06
C TYR A 303 -36.95 4.28 -24.85
N VAL A 304 -37.60 5.15 -25.64
CA VAL A 304 -38.79 4.78 -26.45
C VAL A 304 -38.54 3.54 -27.32
N PRO A 305 -37.41 3.42 -28.05
CA PRO A 305 -37.16 2.26 -28.89
C PRO A 305 -36.84 0.97 -28.12
N LEU A 306 -36.54 1.08 -26.82
CA LEU A 306 -36.12 -0.04 -25.96
C LEU A 306 -37.31 -0.70 -25.24
N ILE A 307 -38.50 -0.09 -25.28
CA ILE A 307 -39.72 -0.75 -24.80
C ILE A 307 -40.11 -1.84 -25.81
N ASN A 308 -40.13 -3.08 -25.34
CA ASN A 308 -40.40 -4.25 -26.18
C ASN A 308 -41.90 -4.25 -26.56
N PRO A 309 -42.25 -4.42 -27.85
CA PRO A 309 -43.64 -4.50 -28.29
C PRO A 309 -44.47 -5.62 -27.66
N GLN A 310 -43.84 -6.65 -27.08
CA GLN A 310 -44.54 -7.71 -26.34
C GLN A 310 -44.83 -7.32 -24.88
N SER A 311 -44.17 -6.28 -24.37
CA SER A 311 -44.33 -5.84 -22.99
C SER A 311 -45.64 -5.11 -22.78
N ARG A 312 -46.28 -5.32 -21.62
CA ARG A 312 -47.47 -4.56 -21.21
C ARG A 312 -47.20 -3.05 -21.16
N PHE A 313 -45.98 -2.64 -20.84
CA PHE A 313 -45.58 -1.22 -20.82
C PHE A 313 -45.65 -0.57 -22.21
N TYR A 314 -45.66 -1.37 -23.29
CA TYR A 314 -45.88 -0.86 -24.63
C TYR A 314 -47.29 -0.27 -24.81
N THR A 315 -48.29 -0.82 -24.09
CA THR A 315 -49.66 -0.29 -24.07
C THR A 315 -49.79 0.99 -23.23
N GLU A 316 -48.89 1.20 -22.27
CA GLU A 316 -48.78 2.45 -21.51
C GLU A 316 -48.07 3.54 -22.34
N LEU A 317 -47.16 3.14 -23.24
CA LEU A 317 -46.41 4.04 -24.12
C LEU A 317 -47.22 4.52 -25.33
N TYR A 318 -47.89 3.60 -26.03
CA TYR A 318 -48.62 3.88 -27.28
C TYR A 318 -50.11 3.62 -27.13
N GLU A 319 -50.93 4.39 -27.85
CA GLU A 319 -52.34 4.03 -28.05
C GLU A 319 -52.40 2.76 -28.90
N CYS A 320 -52.80 1.63 -28.32
CA CYS A 320 -52.88 0.36 -29.03
C CYS A 320 -54.26 0.14 -29.67
N GLN A 321 -54.31 -0.64 -30.74
CA GLN A 321 -55.55 -1.11 -31.34
C GLN A 321 -56.29 -2.01 -30.36
N SER A 322 -57.61 -1.84 -30.26
CA SER A 322 -58.49 -2.57 -29.33
C SER A 322 -59.58 -3.31 -30.10
N SER A 323 -59.91 -4.51 -29.62
CA SER A 323 -61.03 -5.36 -30.06
C SER A 323 -61.93 -5.66 -28.86
N ASP A 324 -63.08 -6.30 -29.08
CA ASP A 324 -64.04 -6.63 -28.01
C ASP A 324 -63.41 -7.48 -26.88
N ASN A 325 -62.33 -8.21 -27.18
CA ASN A 325 -61.61 -9.08 -26.24
C ASN A 325 -60.27 -8.47 -25.76
N GLY A 326 -60.09 -7.15 -25.85
CA GLY A 326 -58.89 -6.44 -25.39
C GLY A 326 -57.96 -5.96 -26.51
N PHE A 327 -56.68 -5.73 -26.20
CA PHE A 327 -55.71 -5.19 -27.17
C PHE A 327 -55.37 -6.19 -28.28
N VAL A 328 -55.31 -5.70 -29.52
CA VAL A 328 -54.92 -6.50 -30.68
C VAL A 328 -53.42 -6.79 -30.62
N LYS A 329 -53.06 -8.08 -30.69
CA LYS A 329 -51.69 -8.57 -30.75
C LYS A 329 -51.44 -9.32 -32.05
N GLU A 330 -50.31 -9.04 -32.70
CA GLU A 330 -49.83 -9.79 -33.86
C GLU A 330 -48.52 -10.49 -33.49
N ASN A 331 -48.45 -11.82 -33.62
CA ASN A 331 -47.30 -12.63 -33.18
C ASN A 331 -46.86 -12.31 -31.74
N GLY A 332 -47.82 -12.08 -30.84
CA GLY A 332 -47.60 -11.74 -29.43
C GLY A 332 -47.19 -10.27 -29.17
N ARG A 333 -47.10 -9.42 -30.20
CA ARG A 333 -46.71 -8.01 -30.09
C ARG A 333 -47.94 -7.11 -30.11
N TYR A 334 -48.02 -6.16 -29.18
CA TYR A 334 -49.07 -5.15 -29.15
C TYR A 334 -48.99 -4.22 -30.37
N MET A 335 -50.13 -3.99 -31.01
CA MET A 335 -50.22 -3.16 -32.21
C MET A 335 -50.59 -1.72 -31.86
N ALA A 336 -49.66 -0.78 -32.05
CA ALA A 336 -49.91 0.65 -31.87
C ALA A 336 -50.81 1.20 -33.00
N LYS A 337 -51.72 2.10 -32.67
CA LYS A 337 -52.45 2.93 -33.64
C LYS A 337 -51.45 3.83 -34.36
N VAL A 338 -51.56 3.87 -35.68
CA VAL A 338 -50.69 4.65 -36.55
C VAL A 338 -51.53 5.75 -37.18
N GLU A 339 -51.15 7.00 -36.94
CA GLU A 339 -51.73 8.18 -37.59
C GLU A 339 -50.63 8.82 -38.45
N ASN A 340 -50.90 9.04 -39.75
CA ASN A 340 -49.93 9.62 -40.69
C ASN A 340 -48.56 8.90 -40.75
N GLY A 341 -48.54 7.58 -40.55
CA GLY A 341 -47.31 6.78 -40.55
C GLY A 341 -46.50 6.83 -39.25
N VAL A 342 -46.95 7.57 -38.23
CA VAL A 342 -46.29 7.66 -36.93
C VAL A 342 -47.14 6.95 -35.87
N LYS A 343 -46.51 6.15 -35.01
CA LYS A 343 -47.17 5.51 -33.87
C LYS A 343 -47.61 6.58 -32.88
N LYS A 344 -48.88 6.57 -32.50
CA LYS A 344 -49.44 7.58 -31.59
C LYS A 344 -49.06 7.30 -30.14
N MET A 345 -48.12 8.09 -29.62
CA MET A 345 -47.70 8.03 -28.21
C MET A 345 -48.73 8.71 -27.32
N LYS A 346 -48.96 8.13 -26.13
CA LYS A 346 -49.81 8.79 -25.13
C LYS A 346 -49.09 10.04 -24.57
N PRO A 347 -49.84 11.12 -24.25
CA PRO A 347 -49.24 12.34 -23.71
C PRO A 347 -48.72 12.12 -22.27
N ASN A 348 -47.69 12.87 -21.88
CA ASN A 348 -47.11 12.90 -20.51
C ASN A 348 -46.63 11.55 -19.95
N VAL A 349 -46.26 10.61 -20.82
CA VAL A 349 -45.71 9.32 -20.38
C VAL A 349 -44.27 9.48 -19.91
N ASN A 350 -43.97 9.00 -18.70
CA ASN A 350 -42.60 8.85 -18.23
C ASN A 350 -41.99 7.57 -18.81
N VAL A 351 -41.38 7.69 -19.99
CA VAL A 351 -40.81 6.57 -20.75
C VAL A 351 -39.68 5.88 -19.99
N GLU A 352 -38.85 6.64 -19.28
CA GLU A 352 -37.73 6.12 -18.50
C GLU A 352 -38.23 5.20 -17.37
N LEU A 353 -39.26 5.62 -16.65
CA LEU A 353 -39.89 4.80 -15.62
C LEU A 353 -40.51 3.52 -16.19
N LEU A 354 -41.17 3.59 -17.35
CA LEU A 354 -41.69 2.40 -18.02
C LEU A 354 -40.57 1.43 -18.38
N TRP A 355 -39.45 1.95 -18.87
CA TRP A 355 -38.29 1.12 -19.21
C TRP A 355 -37.67 0.49 -17.97
N TYR A 356 -37.50 1.22 -16.86
CA TYR A 356 -37.03 0.64 -15.61
C TYR A 356 -37.91 -0.50 -15.10
N LYS A 357 -39.24 -0.32 -15.16
CA LYS A 357 -40.19 -1.38 -14.81
C LYS A 357 -40.06 -2.60 -15.72
N GLN A 358 -39.90 -2.39 -17.03
CA GLN A 358 -39.65 -3.46 -18.00
C GLN A 358 -38.38 -4.24 -17.70
N VAL A 359 -37.28 -3.54 -17.38
CA VAL A 359 -36.01 -4.16 -17.01
C VAL A 359 -36.11 -4.94 -15.70
N ALA A 360 -36.86 -4.41 -14.72
CA ALA A 360 -37.10 -5.07 -13.45
C ALA A 360 -37.86 -6.39 -13.59
N GLU A 361 -38.73 -6.51 -14.60
CA GLU A 361 -39.39 -7.78 -14.94
C GLU A 361 -38.41 -8.81 -15.52
N GLN A 362 -37.28 -8.39 -16.07
CA GLN A 362 -36.22 -9.21 -16.69
C GLN A 362 -36.62 -10.01 -17.94
N VAL A 363 -37.89 -10.36 -18.12
CA VAL A 363 -38.46 -11.07 -19.29
C VAL A 363 -37.95 -10.50 -20.61
N TYR A 364 -38.08 -9.19 -20.78
CA TYR A 364 -37.89 -8.53 -22.06
C TYR A 364 -36.44 -8.15 -22.35
N THR A 365 -35.52 -8.54 -21.47
CA THR A 365 -34.08 -8.40 -21.67
C THR A 365 -33.60 -9.35 -22.77
N ASP A 366 -34.15 -10.57 -22.79
CA ASP A 366 -33.98 -11.58 -23.83
C ASP A 366 -35.21 -12.51 -23.83
N PRO A 367 -36.25 -12.23 -24.64
CA PRO A 367 -37.51 -12.98 -24.60
C PRO A 367 -37.36 -14.49 -24.83
N GLU A 368 -36.28 -14.91 -25.48
CA GLU A 368 -36.01 -16.33 -25.80
C GLU A 368 -35.21 -17.04 -24.69
N ASN A 369 -34.72 -16.31 -23.68
CA ASN A 369 -33.93 -16.90 -22.62
C ASN A 369 -34.84 -17.49 -21.53
N PRO A 370 -34.86 -18.84 -21.38
CA PRO A 370 -35.74 -19.50 -20.41
C PRO A 370 -35.35 -19.24 -18.95
N LYS A 371 -34.18 -18.63 -18.71
CA LYS A 371 -33.73 -18.23 -17.36
C LYS A 371 -34.22 -16.84 -16.97
N ASN A 372 -34.80 -16.08 -17.89
CA ASN A 372 -35.36 -14.79 -17.55
C ASN A 372 -36.58 -15.01 -16.66
N TYR A 373 -36.63 -14.26 -15.57
CA TYR A 373 -37.73 -14.31 -14.62
C TYR A 373 -39.02 -13.90 -15.34
N ASP A 374 -40.04 -14.77 -15.37
CA ASP A 374 -41.29 -14.55 -16.12
C ASP A 374 -42.34 -13.71 -15.37
N GLY A 375 -42.03 -13.26 -14.15
CA GLY A 375 -42.95 -12.46 -13.35
C GLY A 375 -44.13 -13.24 -12.74
N SER A 376 -44.18 -14.57 -12.85
CA SER A 376 -45.30 -15.41 -12.37
C SER A 376 -45.56 -15.39 -10.85
N VAL A 377 -44.85 -14.57 -10.06
CA VAL A 377 -45.06 -14.41 -8.60
C VAL A 377 -45.78 -13.10 -8.22
N ASN A 378 -45.93 -12.13 -9.13
CA ASN A 378 -46.76 -10.94 -8.89
C ASN A 378 -47.96 -10.91 -9.84
N HIS A 379 -48.91 -11.83 -9.60
CA HIS A 379 -50.29 -11.70 -10.06
C HIS A 379 -50.91 -10.41 -9.50
N LEU A 380 -50.75 -9.28 -10.21
CA LEU A 380 -51.57 -8.07 -10.02
C LEU A 380 -52.42 -7.74 -11.25
N GLU A 381 -52.45 -8.61 -12.25
CA GLU A 381 -53.50 -8.64 -13.27
C GLU A 381 -54.09 -10.05 -13.28
N LYS A 382 -55.02 -10.29 -12.35
CA LYS A 382 -56.20 -11.07 -12.72
C LYS A 382 -57.19 -10.05 -13.27
N ASP A 383 -57.17 -9.87 -14.58
CA ASP A 383 -58.40 -9.51 -15.27
C ASP A 383 -59.21 -10.81 -15.39
N ASP A 384 -60.13 -10.98 -14.43
CA ASP A 384 -61.39 -11.69 -14.53
C ASP A 384 -62.34 -11.18 -13.44
#